data_AF-C4R8T7-F1
#
_entry.id   AF-C4R8T7-F1
#
_cell.length_a   1.000
_cell.length_b   1.000
_cell.length_c   1.000
_cell.angle_alpha   90.00
_cell.angle_beta   90.00
_cell.angle_gamma   90.00
#
_symmetry.space_group_name_H-M   'P 1'
#
loop_
_entity.id
_entity.type
_entity.pdbx_description
1 polymer ?
#
loop_
_entity_poly.entity_id
_entity_poly.type
_entity_poly.pdbx_seq_one_letter_code
_entity_poly.pdbx_strand_id
1 'polypeptide(L)'
;MKIKFGEEDEFKAVPQDTEDIKPDVEQNVAEDGSGSDSDEAPEEENISQAKENVTKIELLRKQMEKEQAEKLKQKRRQLNERFQKQQDEKRKNGKVDENVDELLPEELLESLEKTQPTFQDSQTKKAHINFGDRTEFPDDLLKPKSLKRVQKLCINKGPVTVKLLKRVSVPKSKLHDRRNEWLNRKSLDKR
;
A
#
# COMPACT_ATOMS: atom_id res chain seq x y z
N MET A 1 40.30 21.10 -14.86
CA MET A 1 40.45 20.55 -13.50
C MET A 1 39.71 19.22 -13.43
N LYS A 2 40.37 18.15 -12.98
CA LYS A 2 39.80 16.80 -12.80
C LYS A 2 39.34 16.66 -11.35
N ILE A 3 38.08 16.30 -11.12
CA ILE A 3 37.58 15.94 -9.78
C ILE A 3 37.72 14.42 -9.65
N LYS A 4 38.60 13.98 -8.74
CA LYS A 4 38.71 12.58 -8.30
C LYS A 4 37.64 12.34 -7.24
N PHE A 5 36.74 11.39 -7.46
CA PHE A 5 35.87 10.89 -6.39
C PHE A 5 36.66 9.86 -5.59
N GLY A 6 36.90 10.21 -4.32
CA GLY A 6 37.48 9.34 -3.32
C GLY A 6 36.50 8.23 -2.98
N GLU A 7 37.02 7.02 -3.12
CA GLU A 7 36.64 5.79 -2.43
C GLU A 7 36.58 6.04 -0.92
N GLU A 8 35.43 5.71 -0.31
CA GLU A 8 35.20 5.32 1.11
C GLU A 8 33.73 5.59 1.49
N ASP A 9 32.85 4.66 1.12
CA ASP A 9 31.68 4.35 1.95
C ASP A 9 31.36 2.87 1.75
N GLU A 10 32.08 2.09 2.55
CA GLU A 10 32.06 0.63 2.64
C GLU A 10 30.68 0.18 3.16
N PHE A 11 29.79 -0.21 2.24
CA PHE A 11 28.54 -0.89 2.59
C PHE A 11 28.88 -2.26 3.21
N LYS A 12 28.98 -2.33 4.54
CA LYS A 12 28.98 -3.59 5.28
C LYS A 12 27.64 -4.29 5.09
N ALA A 13 27.60 -5.24 4.16
CA ALA A 13 26.52 -6.18 3.99
C ALA A 13 26.41 -7.04 5.26
N VAL A 14 25.28 -6.91 5.97
CA VAL A 14 24.89 -7.84 7.02
C VAL A 14 24.57 -9.19 6.36
N PRO A 15 25.18 -10.31 6.77
CA PRO A 15 24.82 -11.62 6.23
C PRO A 15 23.39 -11.96 6.68
N GLN A 16 22.50 -12.15 5.72
CA GLN A 16 21.22 -12.80 5.96
C GLN A 16 21.45 -14.31 5.82
N ASP A 17 21.54 -15.00 6.95
CA ASP A 17 21.47 -16.46 6.98
C ASP A 17 20.06 -16.87 6.53
N THR A 18 19.92 -17.27 5.28
CA THR A 18 18.75 -18.02 4.81
C THR A 18 19.04 -19.49 5.02
N GLU A 19 18.65 -20.03 6.16
CA GLU A 19 18.63 -21.48 6.34
C GLU A 19 17.57 -22.08 5.41
N ASP A 20 18.06 -22.87 4.45
CA ASP A 20 17.30 -23.72 3.56
C ASP A 20 16.52 -24.76 4.38
N ILE A 21 15.20 -24.57 4.51
CA ILE A 21 14.31 -25.58 5.09
C ILE A 21 14.13 -26.71 4.07
N LYS A 22 14.94 -27.76 4.20
CA LYS A 22 14.64 -29.08 3.62
C LYS A 22 13.47 -29.71 4.38
N PRO A 23 12.45 -30.28 3.71
CA PRO A 23 11.47 -31.10 4.40
C PRO A 23 12.10 -32.47 4.70
N ASP A 24 12.60 -32.64 5.92
CA ASP A 24 12.97 -33.96 6.44
C ASP A 24 11.71 -34.67 6.94
N VAL A 25 11.49 -35.87 6.43
CA VAL A 25 10.43 -36.78 6.83
C VAL A 25 11.03 -37.68 7.90
N GLU A 26 10.86 -37.32 9.17
CA GLU A 26 11.16 -38.21 10.28
C GLU A 26 9.86 -38.74 10.90
N GLN A 27 9.59 -40.01 10.59
CA GLN A 27 8.79 -40.91 11.41
C GLN A 27 9.34 -40.91 12.83
N ASN A 28 8.52 -40.51 13.80
CA ASN A 28 8.71 -40.93 15.19
C ASN A 28 7.47 -41.73 15.62
N VAL A 29 7.67 -43.05 15.60
CA VAL A 29 6.85 -44.03 16.31
C VAL A 29 7.38 -44.05 17.74
N ALA A 30 6.55 -43.67 18.70
CA ALA A 30 6.77 -43.99 20.10
C ALA A 30 5.47 -44.57 20.65
N GLU A 31 5.52 -45.87 20.91
CA GLU A 31 4.61 -46.60 21.78
C GLU A 31 4.52 -45.89 23.14
N ASP A 32 3.30 -45.61 23.60
CA ASP A 32 3.00 -45.67 25.02
C ASP A 32 1.77 -46.56 25.19
N GLY A 33 2.02 -47.75 25.74
CA GLY A 33 0.99 -48.70 26.09
C GLY A 33 0.41 -48.34 27.45
N SER A 34 -0.84 -47.87 27.46
CA SER A 34 -1.70 -47.96 28.62
C SER A 34 -3.06 -48.47 28.17
N GLY A 35 -3.33 -49.75 28.47
CA GLY A 35 -4.61 -50.38 28.22
C GLY A 35 -5.69 -49.75 29.09
N SER A 36 -6.65 -49.10 28.45
CA SER A 36 -7.97 -48.85 29.02
C SER A 36 -8.98 -49.17 27.93
N ASP A 37 -9.59 -50.34 28.09
CA ASP A 37 -10.72 -50.82 27.31
C ASP A 37 -11.94 -49.94 27.66
N SER A 38 -12.02 -48.77 27.03
CA SER A 38 -13.12 -47.83 27.16
C SER A 38 -13.84 -47.78 25.83
N ASP A 39 -14.90 -48.57 25.75
CA ASP A 39 -15.86 -48.68 24.63
C ASP A 39 -16.72 -47.41 24.53
N GLU A 40 -16.08 -46.23 24.60
CA GLU A 40 -16.73 -44.93 24.45
C GLU A 40 -16.82 -44.63 22.96
N ALA A 41 -18.05 -44.68 22.43
CA ALA A 41 -18.35 -44.26 21.08
C ALA A 41 -17.71 -42.89 20.78
N PRO A 42 -17.33 -42.57 19.53
CA PRO A 42 -16.80 -41.26 19.21
C PRO A 42 -17.82 -40.17 19.54
N GLU A 43 -17.67 -39.54 20.71
CA GLU A 43 -18.44 -38.39 21.14
C GLU A 43 -18.08 -37.17 20.26
N GLU A 44 -19.01 -36.23 20.17
CA GLU A 44 -19.02 -35.06 19.27
C GLU A 44 -17.94 -33.97 19.57
N GLU A 45 -16.74 -34.35 20.02
CA GLU A 45 -15.66 -33.46 20.49
C GLU A 45 -15.10 -32.54 19.39
N ASN A 46 -15.22 -32.94 18.13
CA ASN A 46 -14.72 -32.19 16.97
C ASN A 46 -15.39 -30.81 16.79
N ILE A 47 -16.65 -30.67 17.19
CA ILE A 47 -17.41 -29.42 17.01
C ILE A 47 -17.02 -28.41 18.10
N SER A 48 -16.75 -28.88 19.32
CA SER A 48 -16.34 -28.04 20.45
C SER A 48 -14.94 -27.46 20.24
N GLN A 49 -13.98 -28.28 19.82
CA GLN A 49 -12.62 -27.82 19.48
C GLN A 49 -12.62 -26.84 18.28
N ALA A 50 -13.46 -27.08 17.28
CA ALA A 50 -13.62 -26.15 16.16
C ALA A 50 -14.15 -24.78 16.59
N LYS A 51 -15.14 -24.74 17.50
CA LYS A 51 -15.66 -23.48 18.07
C LYS A 51 -14.60 -22.73 18.87
N GLU A 52 -13.80 -23.42 19.68
CA GLU A 52 -12.70 -22.81 20.43
C GLU A 52 -11.60 -22.25 19.53
N ASN A 53 -11.28 -22.94 18.45
CA ASN A 53 -10.29 -22.45 17.49
C ASN A 53 -10.77 -21.18 16.78
N VAL A 54 -12.05 -21.12 16.42
CA VAL A 54 -12.65 -19.91 15.83
C VAL A 54 -12.64 -18.74 16.82
N THR A 55 -13.01 -18.95 18.08
CA THR A 55 -13.00 -17.87 19.09
C THR A 55 -11.59 -17.37 19.39
N LYS A 56 -10.59 -18.25 19.44
CA LYS A 56 -9.17 -17.88 19.58
C LYS A 56 -8.70 -17.01 18.40
N ILE A 57 -9.05 -17.39 17.17
CA ILE A 57 -8.68 -16.62 15.96
C ILE A 57 -9.34 -15.23 15.98
N GLU A 58 -10.61 -15.14 16.37
CA GLU A 58 -11.31 -13.87 16.48
C GLU A 58 -10.72 -12.95 17.55
N LEU A 59 -10.32 -13.52 18.70
CA LEU A 59 -9.69 -12.79 19.78
C LEU A 59 -8.32 -12.22 19.36
N LEU A 60 -7.49 -13.04 18.71
CA LEU A 60 -6.20 -12.60 18.15
C LEU A 60 -6.38 -11.48 17.12
N ARG A 61 -7.37 -11.62 16.23
CA ARG A 61 -7.68 -10.59 15.23
C ARG A 61 -8.07 -9.27 15.90
N LYS A 62 -8.90 -9.32 16.95
CA LYS A 62 -9.34 -8.14 17.71
C LYS A 62 -8.18 -7.49 18.47
N GLN A 63 -7.25 -8.27 19.02
CA GLN A 63 -6.04 -7.75 19.66
C GLN A 63 -5.14 -7.04 18.64
N MET A 64 -4.88 -7.67 17.50
CA MET A 64 -4.07 -7.09 16.42
C MET A 64 -4.67 -5.77 15.91
N GLU A 65 -5.99 -5.70 15.75
CA GLU A 65 -6.68 -4.47 15.34
C GLU A 65 -6.54 -3.35 16.38
N LYS A 66 -6.68 -3.67 17.67
CA LYS A 66 -6.48 -2.70 18.76
C LYS A 66 -5.05 -2.16 18.78
N GLU A 67 -4.05 -3.04 18.68
CA GLU A 67 -2.64 -2.62 18.64
C GLU A 67 -2.34 -1.72 17.43
N GLN A 68 -2.90 -2.04 16.25
CA GLN A 68 -2.75 -1.21 15.06
C GLN A 68 -3.40 0.17 15.25
N ALA A 69 -4.60 0.21 15.83
CA ALA A 69 -5.29 1.45 16.14
C ALA A 69 -4.50 2.32 17.13
N GLU A 70 -3.92 1.71 18.17
CA GLU A 70 -3.08 2.41 19.14
C GLU A 70 -1.80 2.96 18.49
N LYS A 71 -1.12 2.18 17.67
CA LYS A 71 0.06 2.64 16.90
C LYS A 71 -0.27 3.83 15.99
N LEU A 72 -1.43 3.80 15.31
CA LEU A 72 -1.89 4.93 14.49
C LEU A 72 -2.20 6.16 15.34
N LYS A 73 -2.85 6.00 16.49
CA LYS A 73 -3.15 7.09 17.43
C LYS A 73 -1.87 7.73 17.97
N GLN A 74 -0.86 6.93 18.31
CA GLN A 74 0.46 7.42 18.75
C GLN A 74 1.16 8.20 17.63
N LYS A 75 1.19 7.68 16.39
CA LYS A 75 1.74 8.40 15.23
C LYS A 75 1.04 9.74 15.01
N ARG A 76 -0.29 9.79 15.10
CA ARG A 76 -1.05 11.03 14.97
C ARG A 76 -0.68 12.05 16.06
N ARG A 77 -0.52 11.61 17.31
CA ARG A 77 -0.08 12.47 18.41
C ARG A 77 1.31 13.05 18.16
N GLN A 78 2.27 12.23 17.77
CA GLN A 78 3.64 12.67 17.46
C GLN A 78 3.68 13.69 16.31
N LEU A 79 2.90 13.48 15.25
CA LEU A 79 2.81 14.44 14.14
C LEU A 79 2.20 15.76 14.60
N ASN A 80 1.15 15.70 15.43
CA ASN A 80 0.50 16.90 15.95
C ASN A 80 1.44 17.69 16.87
N GLU A 81 2.20 17.01 17.73
CA GLU A 81 3.21 17.65 18.58
C GLU A 81 4.32 18.31 17.75
N ARG A 82 4.81 17.66 16.69
CA ARG A 82 5.80 18.25 15.78
C ARG A 82 5.24 19.48 15.07
N PHE A 83 4.00 19.40 14.59
CA PHE A 83 3.33 20.53 13.94
C PHE A 83 3.14 21.71 14.89
N GLN A 84 2.72 21.43 16.14
CA GLN A 84 2.56 22.46 17.16
C GLN A 84 3.89 23.13 17.52
N LYS A 85 4.98 22.34 17.67
CA LYS A 85 6.33 22.87 17.86
C LYS A 85 6.77 23.79 16.72
N GLN A 86 6.56 23.37 15.47
CA GLN A 86 6.86 24.22 14.30
C GLN A 86 6.03 25.51 14.29
N GLN A 87 4.76 25.44 14.67
CA GLN A 87 3.89 26.61 14.73
C GLN A 87 4.33 27.58 15.83
N ASP A 88 4.76 27.06 16.98
CA ASP A 88 5.29 27.86 18.08
C ASP A 88 6.66 28.46 17.75
N GLU A 89 7.53 27.73 17.06
CA GLU A 89 8.80 28.24 16.52
C GLU A 89 8.56 29.35 15.49
N LYS A 90 7.60 29.18 14.56
CA LYS A 90 7.21 30.25 13.62
C LYS A 90 6.67 31.49 14.33
N ARG A 91 5.90 31.32 15.41
CA ARG A 91 5.40 32.45 16.22
C ARG A 91 6.51 33.15 17.01
N LYS A 92 7.49 32.40 17.51
CA LYS A 92 8.65 32.94 18.24
C LYS A 92 9.65 33.62 17.30
N ASN A 93 9.86 33.06 16.11
CA ASN A 93 10.76 33.58 15.08
C ASN A 93 10.07 34.58 14.13
N GLY A 94 8.75 34.74 14.19
CA GLY A 94 7.97 35.73 13.44
C GLY A 94 8.20 37.19 13.87
N LYS A 95 9.34 37.45 14.53
CA LYS A 95 9.87 38.77 14.87
C LYS A 95 11.26 38.99 14.26
N VAL A 96 11.62 38.22 13.23
CA VAL A 96 12.89 38.35 12.51
C VAL A 96 12.66 39.01 11.15
N ASP A 97 13.09 40.27 11.12
CA ASP A 97 13.66 41.07 10.04
C ASP A 97 12.87 41.31 8.75
N GLU A 98 12.38 42.56 8.63
CA GLU A 98 12.00 43.24 7.38
C GLU A 98 13.15 43.34 6.35
N ASN A 99 14.36 42.83 6.66
CA ASN A 99 15.55 42.89 5.78
C ASN A 99 15.82 41.59 4.98
N VAL A 100 15.00 40.54 5.11
CA VAL A 100 15.21 39.29 4.35
C VAL A 100 14.89 39.47 2.86
N ASP A 101 14.11 40.50 2.51
CA ASP A 101 13.81 40.85 1.12
C ASP A 101 15.02 41.44 0.36
N GLU A 102 16.07 41.92 1.05
CA GLU A 102 17.28 42.50 0.43
C GLU A 102 18.38 41.48 0.11
N LEU A 103 18.23 40.21 0.51
CA LEU A 103 19.20 39.13 0.27
C LEU A 103 18.83 38.21 -0.90
N LEU A 104 17.91 38.65 -1.78
CA LEU A 104 17.69 37.96 -3.04
C LEU A 104 18.80 38.36 -4.02
N PRO A 105 19.57 37.42 -4.59
CA PRO A 105 20.61 37.77 -5.56
C PRO A 105 20.01 38.55 -6.74
N GLU A 106 20.36 39.83 -6.86
CA GLU A 106 19.85 40.72 -7.92
C GLU A 106 20.19 40.17 -9.31
N GLU A 107 21.27 39.40 -9.44
CA GLU A 107 21.65 38.69 -10.68
C GLU A 107 20.55 37.73 -11.18
N LEU A 108 19.74 37.17 -10.28
CA LEU A 108 18.67 36.24 -10.64
C LEU A 108 17.44 36.98 -11.20
N LEU A 109 17.11 38.14 -10.63
CA LEU A 109 16.06 39.02 -11.14
C LEU A 109 16.43 39.61 -12.51
N GLU A 110 17.67 40.05 -12.69
CA GLU A 110 18.13 40.62 -13.96
C GLU A 110 18.16 39.56 -15.09
N SER A 111 18.42 38.29 -14.76
CA SER A 111 18.36 37.17 -15.73
C SER A 111 16.93 36.85 -16.21
N LEU A 112 15.93 37.06 -15.36
CA LEU A 112 14.50 36.91 -15.67
C LEU A 112 13.97 38.10 -16.47
N GLU A 113 14.52 39.30 -16.26
CA GLU A 113 14.11 40.50 -17.00
C GLU A 113 14.73 40.59 -18.40
N LYS A 114 15.97 40.10 -18.57
CA LYS A 114 16.64 39.99 -19.88
C LYS A 114 16.06 38.88 -20.76
N THR A 115 15.36 37.90 -20.17
CA THR A 115 14.61 36.90 -20.94
C THR A 115 13.22 37.45 -21.30
N GLN A 116 13.17 38.31 -22.33
CA GLN A 116 11.90 38.71 -22.92
C GLN A 116 11.07 37.46 -23.28
N PRO A 117 9.78 37.42 -22.91
CA PRO A 117 8.92 36.33 -23.29
C PRO A 117 8.66 36.45 -24.79
N THR A 118 9.18 35.49 -25.55
CA THR A 118 8.62 35.21 -26.87
C THR A 118 7.19 34.76 -26.62
N PHE A 119 6.24 35.68 -26.80
CA PHE A 119 4.81 35.46 -26.63
C PHE A 119 4.34 34.30 -27.51
N GLN A 120 4.16 33.12 -26.91
CA GLN A 120 3.09 32.19 -27.27
C GLN A 120 2.49 31.59 -25.98
N ASP A 121 1.41 32.25 -25.55
CA ASP A 121 0.29 31.77 -24.76
C ASP A 121 0.45 30.42 -24.02
N SER A 122 0.80 30.51 -22.74
CA SER A 122 0.02 29.76 -21.74
C SER A 122 -0.17 30.64 -20.51
N GLN A 123 -1.35 31.28 -20.44
CA GLN A 123 -1.84 31.89 -19.22
C GLN A 123 -1.97 30.83 -18.14
N THR A 124 -0.89 30.55 -17.43
CA THR A 124 -0.96 29.81 -16.17
C THR A 124 -1.24 30.84 -15.08
N LYS A 125 -2.53 31.22 -14.99
CA LYS A 125 -3.04 31.81 -13.75
C LYS A 125 -2.63 30.85 -12.64
N LYS A 126 -1.91 31.33 -11.62
CA LYS A 126 -1.58 30.55 -10.42
C LYS A 126 -2.90 30.27 -9.68
N ALA A 127 -3.65 29.29 -10.16
CA ALA A 127 -4.85 28.81 -9.53
C ALA A 127 -4.41 27.98 -8.32
N HIS A 128 -4.77 28.43 -7.13
CA HIS A 128 -4.81 27.58 -5.96
C HIS A 128 -5.70 26.38 -6.28
N ILE A 129 -5.11 25.21 -6.49
CA ILE A 129 -5.87 24.00 -6.85
C ILE A 129 -6.59 23.53 -5.59
N ASN A 130 -7.85 23.93 -5.45
CA ASN A 130 -8.77 23.34 -4.48
C ASN A 130 -9.10 21.91 -4.93
N PHE A 131 -8.58 20.91 -4.21
CA PHE A 131 -8.87 19.49 -4.47
C PHE A 131 -10.36 19.11 -4.25
N GLY A 132 -11.19 20.05 -3.79
CA GLY A 132 -12.63 19.87 -3.61
C GLY A 132 -13.49 20.19 -4.84
N ASP A 133 -12.94 20.83 -5.89
CA ASP A 133 -13.74 21.38 -7.00
C ASP A 133 -13.62 20.59 -8.32
N ARG A 134 -12.95 19.43 -8.29
CA ARG A 134 -12.92 18.49 -9.42
C ARG A 134 -14.18 17.62 -9.43
N THR A 135 -15.34 18.22 -9.65
CA THR A 135 -16.56 17.48 -10.01
C THR A 135 -16.67 17.23 -11.51
N GLU A 136 -15.92 17.98 -12.31
CA GLU A 136 -15.82 17.77 -13.76
C GLU A 136 -14.65 16.83 -14.06
N PHE A 137 -14.95 15.53 -14.07
CA PHE A 137 -14.06 14.57 -14.72
C PHE A 137 -14.00 14.94 -16.21
N PRO A 138 -12.80 15.10 -16.82
CA PRO A 138 -12.72 15.37 -18.24
C PRO A 138 -13.47 14.27 -19.00
N ASP A 139 -14.39 14.66 -19.90
CA ASP A 139 -15.29 13.75 -20.64
C ASP A 139 -14.55 12.60 -21.34
N ASP A 140 -13.27 12.79 -21.64
CA ASP A 140 -12.39 11.76 -22.17
C ASP A 140 -12.16 10.57 -21.24
N LEU A 141 -12.34 10.72 -19.92
CA LEU A 141 -12.28 9.62 -18.94
C LEU A 141 -13.57 8.81 -18.86
N LEU A 142 -14.69 9.33 -19.37
CA LEU A 142 -15.98 8.60 -19.41
C LEU A 142 -16.01 7.54 -20.53
N LYS A 143 -15.07 7.60 -21.48
CA LYS A 143 -14.97 6.63 -22.57
C LYS A 143 -14.48 5.28 -22.04
N PRO A 144 -15.13 4.14 -22.35
CA PRO A 144 -14.76 2.83 -21.81
C PRO A 144 -13.33 2.40 -22.19
N LYS A 145 -12.77 2.97 -23.27
CA LYS A 145 -11.40 2.71 -23.72
C LYS A 145 -10.34 3.42 -22.86
N SER A 146 -10.59 4.66 -22.43
CA SER A 146 -9.69 5.40 -21.55
C SER A 146 -9.72 4.84 -20.12
N LEU A 147 -10.91 4.45 -19.66
CA LEU A 147 -11.10 3.84 -18.35
C LEU A 147 -10.35 2.49 -18.23
N LYS A 148 -10.37 1.66 -19.28
CA LYS A 148 -9.53 0.45 -19.36
C LYS A 148 -8.04 0.75 -19.34
N ARG A 149 -7.59 1.89 -19.86
CA ARG A 149 -6.17 2.29 -19.83
C ARG A 149 -5.74 2.66 -18.42
N VAL A 150 -6.58 3.37 -17.68
CA VAL A 150 -6.33 3.77 -16.28
C VAL A 150 -6.36 2.55 -15.34
N GLN A 151 -7.25 1.58 -15.59
CA GLN A 151 -7.40 0.38 -14.75
C GLN A 151 -6.34 -0.71 -14.99
N LYS A 152 -5.47 -0.57 -16.00
CA LYS A 152 -4.42 -1.56 -16.27
C LYS A 152 -3.37 -1.51 -15.16
N LEU A 153 -3.18 -2.65 -14.50
CA LEU A 153 -2.16 -2.83 -13.46
C LEU A 153 -0.79 -3.24 -14.04
N CYS A 154 -0.71 -3.46 -15.35
CA CYS A 154 0.52 -3.78 -16.05
C CYS A 154 0.81 -2.74 -17.14
N ILE A 155 2.05 -2.30 -17.21
CA ILE A 155 2.54 -1.34 -18.22
C ILE A 155 3.83 -1.88 -18.80
N ASN A 156 3.91 -1.94 -20.14
CA ASN A 156 5.13 -2.29 -20.85
C ASN A 156 5.98 -1.04 -21.05
N LYS A 157 7.25 -1.10 -20.68
CA LYS A 157 8.25 -0.03 -20.83
C LYS A 157 9.40 -0.58 -21.68
N GLY A 158 9.13 -0.78 -22.96
CA GLY A 158 10.06 -1.43 -23.89
C GLY A 158 10.17 -2.94 -23.61
N PRO A 159 11.39 -3.48 -23.38
CA PRO A 159 11.57 -4.91 -23.10
C PRO A 159 11.06 -5.33 -21.71
N VAL A 160 10.84 -4.38 -20.79
CA VAL A 160 10.44 -4.67 -19.41
C VAL A 160 8.94 -4.44 -19.22
N THR A 161 8.30 -5.36 -18.49
CA THR A 161 6.89 -5.24 -18.07
C THR A 161 6.80 -4.96 -16.58
N VAL A 162 6.26 -3.81 -16.20
CA VAL A 162 6.02 -3.44 -14.80
C VAL A 162 4.60 -3.84 -14.42
N LYS A 163 4.44 -4.64 -13.35
CA LYS A 163 3.14 -5.07 -12.83
C LYS A 163 2.98 -4.63 -11.38
N LEU A 164 1.84 -4.02 -11.05
CA LEU A 164 1.48 -3.68 -9.67
C LEU A 164 0.84 -4.90 -8.98
N LEU A 165 1.36 -5.28 -7.81
CA LEU A 165 0.74 -6.32 -7.00
C LEU A 165 -0.61 -5.86 -6.46
N LYS A 166 -1.64 -6.69 -6.64
CA LYS A 166 -2.96 -6.44 -6.05
C LYS A 166 -2.91 -6.74 -4.55
N ARG A 167 -3.63 -5.95 -3.76
CA ARG A 167 -3.91 -6.29 -2.37
C ARG A 167 -4.70 -7.61 -2.32
N VAL A 168 -4.53 -8.36 -1.23
CA VAL A 168 -5.16 -9.66 -1.01
C VAL A 168 -6.67 -9.55 -1.27
N SER A 169 -7.12 -10.19 -2.35
CA SER A 169 -8.51 -10.19 -2.82
C SER A 169 -8.82 -11.62 -3.21
N VAL A 170 -10.04 -12.07 -2.90
CA VAL A 170 -10.49 -13.42 -3.24
C VAL A 170 -10.38 -13.63 -4.76
N PRO A 171 -9.84 -14.78 -5.22
CA PRO A 171 -9.76 -15.10 -6.64
C PRO A 171 -11.14 -15.14 -7.29
N LYS A 172 -11.26 -14.60 -8.50
CA LYS A 172 -12.49 -14.70 -9.28
C LYS A 172 -12.61 -16.11 -9.86
N SER A 173 -13.70 -16.82 -9.55
CA SER A 173 -13.94 -18.17 -10.05
C SER A 173 -14.61 -18.12 -11.43
N LYS A 174 -14.21 -19.02 -12.34
CA LYS A 174 -14.86 -19.23 -13.65
C LYS A 174 -15.99 -20.27 -13.59
N LEU A 175 -16.18 -20.89 -12.43
CA LEU A 175 -17.16 -21.97 -12.24
C LEU A 175 -18.61 -21.49 -12.32
N HIS A 176 -18.87 -20.24 -11.95
CA HIS A 176 -20.22 -19.66 -12.04
C HIS A 176 -20.72 -19.61 -13.49
N ASP A 177 -19.87 -19.24 -14.44
CA ASP A 177 -20.26 -19.17 -15.85
C ASP A 177 -20.61 -20.55 -16.39
N ARG A 178 -19.77 -21.56 -16.11
CA ARG A 178 -20.03 -22.95 -16.52
C ARG A 178 -21.28 -23.53 -15.87
N ARG A 179 -21.51 -23.24 -14.58
CA ARG A 179 -22.74 -23.63 -13.88
C ARG A 179 -23.96 -22.98 -14.52
N ASN A 180 -23.89 -21.69 -14.82
CA ASN A 180 -25.00 -20.95 -15.43
C ASN A 180 -25.28 -21.42 -16.86
N GLU A 181 -24.26 -21.68 -17.66
CA GLU A 181 -24.39 -22.23 -19.01
C GLU A 181 -25.02 -23.62 -18.97
N TRP A 182 -24.60 -24.47 -18.04
CA TRP A 182 -25.20 -25.79 -17.85
C TRP A 182 -26.66 -25.70 -17.40
N LEU A 183 -26.95 -24.84 -16.44
CA LEU A 183 -28.32 -24.64 -15.95
C LEU A 183 -29.20 -24.06 -17.05
N ASN A 184 -28.71 -23.12 -17.86
CA ASN A 184 -29.46 -22.43 -18.91
C ASN A 184 -29.21 -23.03 -20.30
N ARG A 185 -28.83 -24.30 -20.37
CA ARG A 185 -28.62 -24.99 -21.64
C ARG A 185 -29.93 -25.09 -22.41
N LYS A 186 -29.85 -24.94 -23.73
CA LYS A 186 -31.02 -24.97 -24.64
C LYS A 186 -31.83 -26.27 -24.58
N SER A 187 -31.24 -27.37 -24.10
CA SER A 187 -31.94 -28.66 -23.96
C SER A 187 -32.85 -28.74 -22.74
N LEU A 188 -32.71 -27.83 -21.78
CA LEU A 188 -33.71 -27.64 -20.74
C LEU A 188 -34.71 -26.63 -21.29
N ASP A 189 -35.87 -27.12 -21.72
CA ASP A 189 -36.98 -26.30 -22.23
C ASP A 189 -37.63 -25.56 -21.06
N LYS A 190 -36.92 -24.53 -20.58
CA LYS A 190 -37.35 -23.70 -19.47
C LYS A 190 -38.45 -22.76 -19.97
N ARG A 191 -39.66 -22.96 -19.45
CA ARG A 191 -40.78 -22.03 -19.61
C ARG A 191 -40.52 -20.71 -18.88
#